data_AF-A0A918PZV8-F1
#
_entry.id   AF-A0A918PZV8-F1
#
_cell.length_a   1.000
_cell.length_b   1.000
_cell.length_c   1.000
_cell.angle_alpha   90.00
_cell.angle_beta   90.00
_cell.angle_gamma   90.00
#
_symmetry.space_group_name_H-M   'P 1'
#
loop_
_entity.id
_entity.type
_entity.pdbx_description
1 polymer ?
#
loop_
_entity_poly.entity_id
_entity_poly.type
_entity_poly.pdbx_seq_one_letter_code
_entity_poly.pdbx_strand_id
1 'polypeptide(L)'
;MPSSSPDVASRLYALAVARDTANLVDMDAALAMARASVRTLMALSPQAALLMRSFAQEEIDRLSMECTEEAEGAIALVREALDRV
;
A
#
# COMPACT_ATOMS: atom_id res chain seq x y z
N MET A 1 -23.16 -13.03 -41.27
CA MET A 1 -23.23 -13.53 -39.89
C MET A 1 -21.99 -13.06 -39.17
N PRO A 2 -22.05 -12.05 -38.28
CA PRO A 2 -20.87 -11.60 -37.57
C PRO A 2 -20.58 -12.62 -36.46
N SER A 3 -19.47 -13.34 -36.57
CA SER A 3 -18.90 -14.11 -35.47
C SER A 3 -18.39 -13.12 -34.41
N SER A 4 -19.31 -12.58 -33.61
CA SER A 4 -19.04 -11.70 -32.47
C SER A 4 -18.43 -12.54 -31.34
N SER A 5 -17.12 -12.79 -31.51
CA SER A 5 -16.08 -13.03 -30.50
C SER A 5 -16.53 -13.18 -29.03
N PRO A 6 -17.08 -14.34 -28.63
CA PRO A 6 -17.25 -14.69 -27.21
C PRO A 6 -15.92 -14.69 -26.43
N ASP A 7 -14.79 -14.84 -27.14
CA ASP A 7 -13.45 -14.79 -26.58
C ASP A 7 -13.06 -13.40 -26.03
N VAL A 8 -13.50 -12.31 -26.66
CA VAL A 8 -13.18 -10.95 -26.18
C VAL A 8 -13.95 -10.61 -24.90
N ALA A 9 -15.23 -10.97 -24.84
CA ALA A 9 -16.05 -10.79 -23.65
C ALA A 9 -15.52 -11.63 -22.47
N SER A 10 -15.11 -12.87 -22.74
CA SER A 10 -14.53 -13.77 -21.73
C SER A 10 -13.19 -13.24 -21.20
N ARG A 11 -12.33 -12.70 -22.07
CA ARG A 11 -11.06 -12.05 -21.66
C ARG A 11 -11.28 -10.78 -20.85
N LEU A 12 -12.25 -9.95 -21.23
CA LEU A 12 -12.60 -8.74 -20.47
C LEU A 12 -13.16 -9.10 -19.10
N TYR A 13 -13.97 -10.16 -19.01
CA TYR A 13 -14.48 -10.68 -17.74
C TYR A 13 -13.34 -11.23 -16.86
N ALA A 14 -12.42 -12.03 -17.43
CA ALA A 14 -11.27 -12.53 -16.70
C ALA A 14 -10.36 -11.39 -16.19
N LEU A 15 -10.18 -10.32 -16.98
CA LEU A 15 -9.42 -9.15 -16.58
C LEU A 15 -10.13 -8.34 -15.48
N ALA A 16 -11.45 -8.22 -15.56
CA ALA A 16 -12.26 -7.60 -14.51
C ALA A 16 -12.18 -8.39 -13.21
N VAL A 17 -12.32 -9.72 -13.27
CA VAL A 17 -12.17 -10.62 -12.11
C VAL A 17 -10.75 -10.55 -11.54
N ALA A 18 -9.72 -10.54 -12.38
CA ALA A 18 -8.34 -10.39 -11.93
C ALA A 18 -8.11 -9.06 -11.21
N ARG A 19 -8.68 -7.96 -11.73
CA ARG A 19 -8.65 -6.64 -11.10
C ARG A 19 -9.41 -6.62 -9.77
N ASP A 20 -10.58 -7.22 -9.71
CA ASP A 20 -11.34 -7.35 -8.46
C ASP A 20 -10.59 -8.22 -7.45
N THR A 21 -9.91 -9.29 -7.89
CA THR A 21 -9.09 -10.12 -7.00
C THR A 21 -7.79 -9.46 -6.55
N ALA A 22 -7.23 -8.52 -7.33
CA ALA A 22 -6.10 -7.71 -6.88
C ALA A 22 -6.50 -6.76 -5.73
N ASN A 23 -7.77 -6.31 -5.72
CA ASN A 23 -8.37 -5.59 -4.61
C ASN A 23 -8.79 -6.52 -3.44
N LEU A 24 -8.76 -7.85 -3.60
CA LEU A 24 -9.06 -8.83 -2.54
C LEU A 24 -7.84 -9.20 -1.69
N VAL A 25 -6.63 -8.70 -2.00
CA VAL A 25 -5.57 -8.70 -0.99
C VAL A 25 -6.06 -7.80 0.13
N ASP A 26 -6.43 -8.40 1.25
CA ASP A 26 -6.91 -7.70 2.43
C ASP A 26 -5.89 -6.61 2.79
N MET A 27 -6.22 -5.38 2.43
CA MET A 27 -5.33 -4.23 2.57
C MET A 27 -5.00 -4.00 4.04
N ASP A 28 -5.93 -4.35 4.94
CA ASP A 28 -5.71 -4.30 6.38
C ASP A 28 -4.72 -5.37 6.82
N ALA A 29 -4.76 -6.58 6.24
CA ALA A 29 -3.77 -7.62 6.49
C ALA A 29 -2.38 -7.24 5.95
N ALA A 30 -2.31 -6.66 4.75
CA ALA A 30 -1.06 -6.16 4.16
C ALA A 30 -0.46 -5.02 4.99
N LEU A 31 -1.29 -4.07 5.43
CA LEU A 31 -0.91 -2.98 6.33
C LEU A 31 -0.46 -3.51 7.70
N ALA A 32 -1.16 -4.50 8.26
CA ALA A 32 -0.78 -5.14 9.52
C ALA A 32 0.59 -5.84 9.43
N MET A 33 0.85 -6.54 8.32
CA MET A 33 2.16 -7.16 8.06
C MET A 33 3.27 -6.12 7.89
N ALA A 34 3.01 -5.03 7.15
CA ALA A 34 3.96 -3.94 7.01
C ALA A 34 4.29 -3.31 8.37
N ARG A 35 3.28 -3.05 9.21
CA ARG A 35 3.46 -2.53 10.59
C ARG A 35 4.26 -3.49 11.46
N ALA A 36 3.97 -4.78 11.41
CA ALA A 36 4.73 -5.79 12.15
C ALA A 36 6.19 -5.82 11.70
N SER A 37 6.43 -5.79 10.39
CA SER A 37 7.78 -5.80 9.81
C SER A 37 8.59 -4.56 10.21
N VAL A 38 7.98 -3.37 10.17
CA VAL A 38 8.61 -2.12 10.62
C VAL A 38 8.96 -2.21 12.09
N ARG A 39 8.04 -2.65 12.96
CA ARG A 39 8.33 -2.85 14.39
C ARG A 39 9.49 -3.81 14.61
N THR A 40 9.48 -4.96 13.93
CA THR A 40 10.56 -5.95 14.06
C THR A 40 11.90 -5.36 13.60
N LEU A 41 11.94 -4.65 12.48
CA LEU A 41 13.16 -3.99 11.99
C LEU A 41 13.67 -2.93 12.98
N MET A 42 12.78 -2.13 13.56
CA MET A 42 13.13 -1.10 14.53
C MET A 42 13.58 -1.69 15.87
N ALA A 43 13.03 -2.84 16.29
CA ALA A 43 13.42 -3.55 17.50
C ALA A 43 14.79 -4.23 17.38
N LEU A 44 15.18 -4.66 16.18
CA LEU A 44 16.45 -5.37 15.94
C LEU A 44 17.67 -4.43 15.96
N SER A 45 17.51 -3.15 15.60
CA SER A 45 18.62 -2.20 15.55
C SER A 45 18.17 -0.75 15.77
N PRO A 46 18.73 -0.04 16.78
CA PRO A 46 18.49 1.39 16.98
C PRO A 46 18.87 2.24 15.75
N GLN A 47 19.93 1.84 15.03
CA GLN A 47 20.36 2.52 13.81
C GLN A 47 19.33 2.37 12.68
N ALA A 48 18.78 1.17 12.52
CA ALA A 48 17.71 0.92 11.54
C ALA A 48 16.45 1.70 11.90
N ALA A 49 16.15 1.85 13.18
CA ALA A 49 15.02 2.66 13.64
C ALA A 49 15.16 4.16 13.33
N LEU A 50 16.38 4.70 13.42
CA LEU A 50 16.66 6.09 13.03
C LEU A 50 16.52 6.28 11.51
N LEU A 51 17.06 5.35 10.72
CA LEU A 51 16.95 5.37 9.26
C LEU A 51 15.50 5.22 8.78
N MET A 52 14.72 4.35 9.42
CA MET A 52 13.31 4.16 9.07
C MET A 52 12.49 5.42 9.37
N ARG A 53 12.79 6.10 10.48
CA ARG A 53 12.16 7.38 10.83
C ARG A 53 12.53 8.49 9.84
N SER A 54 13.79 8.58 9.42
CA SER A 54 14.19 9.58 8.42
C SER A 54 13.54 9.33 7.06
N PHE A 55 13.52 8.06 6.62
CA PHE A 55 12.86 7.67 5.37
C PHE A 55 11.37 7.98 5.41
N ALA A 56 10.69 7.60 6.49
CA ALA A 56 9.26 7.87 6.64
C ALA A 56 8.95 9.37 6.68
N GLN A 57 9.85 10.20 7.22
CA GLN A 57 9.69 11.65 7.19
C GLN A 57 9.86 12.22 5.78
N GLU A 58 10.87 11.78 5.02
CA GLU A 58 11.03 12.16 3.61
C GLU A 58 9.80 11.78 2.78
N GLU A 59 9.22 10.62 3.06
CA GLU A 59 7.99 10.16 2.42
C GLU A 59 6.77 11.01 2.77
N ILE A 60 6.61 11.38 4.04
CA ILE A 60 5.57 12.32 4.48
C ILE A 60 5.73 13.66 3.78
N ASP A 61 6.96 14.17 3.68
CA ASP A 61 7.24 15.46 3.05
C ASP A 61 6.91 15.41 1.54
N ARG A 62 7.23 14.30 0.86
CA ARG A 62 6.86 14.08 -0.54
C ARG A 62 5.34 14.04 -0.72
N LEU A 63 4.65 13.20 0.06
CA LEU A 63 3.19 13.09 0.01
C LEU A 63 2.50 14.42 0.34
N SER A 64 3.08 15.21 1.24
CA SER A 64 2.56 16.54 1.60
C SER A 64 2.62 17.53 0.42
N MET A 65 3.50 17.32 -0.57
CA MET A 65 3.55 18.14 -1.78
C MET A 65 2.46 17.76 -2.78
N GLU A 66 1.90 16.55 -2.70
CA GLU A 66 0.88 16.06 -3.64
C GLU A 66 -0.51 16.68 -3.35
N CYS A 67 -0.77 17.10 -2.10
CA CYS A 67 -2.00 17.79 -1.69
C CYS A 67 -3.30 17.07 -2.10
N THR A 68 -3.30 15.74 -2.12
CA THR A 68 -4.48 14.90 -2.41
C THR A 68 -5.02 14.26 -1.13
N GLU A 69 -6.32 13.94 -1.11
CA GLU A 69 -6.93 13.21 0.02
C GLU A 69 -6.28 11.83 0.23
N GLU A 70 -5.87 11.18 -0.85
CA GLU A 70 -5.14 9.91 -0.82
C GLU A 70 -3.77 10.07 -0.14
N ALA A 71 -3.06 11.17 -0.42
CA ALA A 71 -1.79 11.49 0.22
C ALA A 71 -1.96 11.82 1.70
N GLU A 72 -3.01 12.54 2.10
CA GLU A 72 -3.33 12.79 3.51
C GLU A 72 -3.62 11.49 4.28
N GLY A 73 -4.39 10.57 3.66
CA GLY A 73 -4.63 9.24 4.20
C GLY A 73 -3.34 8.43 4.36
N ALA A 74 -2.47 8.44 3.35
CA ALA A 74 -1.17 7.77 3.40
C ALA A 74 -0.26 8.35 4.50
N ILE A 75 -0.21 9.68 4.65
CA ILE A 75 0.55 10.34 5.73
C ILE A 75 0.05 9.89 7.10
N ALA A 76 -1.26 9.83 7.31
CA ALA A 76 -1.84 9.36 8.56
C ALA A 76 -1.44 7.91 8.88
N LEU A 77 -1.45 7.03 7.87
CA LEU A 77 -1.04 5.63 8.02
C LEU A 77 0.45 5.48 8.36
N VAL A 78 1.32 6.27 7.72
CA VAL A 78 2.76 6.27 7.99
C VAL A 78 3.04 6.75 9.42
N ARG A 79 2.40 7.84 9.85
CA ARG A 79 2.53 8.34 11.23
C ARG A 79 2.05 7.32 12.27
N GLU A 80 0.90 6.70 12.05
CA GLU A 80 0.37 5.67 12.95
C GLU A 80 1.31 4.45 13.05
N ALA A 81 1.97 4.09 11.95
CA ALA A 81 2.95 2.99 11.95
C ALA A 81 4.19 3.32 12.79
N LEU A 82 4.59 4.59 12.88
CA LEU A 82 5.74 5.05 13.67
C LEU A 82 5.43 5.27 15.15
N ASP A 83 4.24 5.78 15.50
CA ASP A 83 3.86 6.13 16.88
C ASP A 83 3.68 4.92 17.80
N ARG A 84 3.56 3.72 17.24
CA ARG A 84 3.37 2.46 17.99
C ARG A 84 4.61 1.57 18.06
N VAL A 85 5.81 2.16 17.98
CA VAL A 85 7.11 1.49 18.10
C VAL A 85 7.80 1.86 19.40
#